data_AF-A0A7J5UU38-F1
#
_entry.id   AF-A0A7J5UU38-F1
#
_cell.length_a   1.000
_cell.length_b   1.000
_cell.length_c   1.000
_cell.angle_alpha   90.00
_cell.angle_beta   90.00
_cell.angle_gamma   90.00
#
_symmetry.space_group_name_H-M   'P 1'
#
loop_
_entity.id
_entity.type
_entity.pdbx_description
1 polymer ?
#
loop_
_entity_poly.entity_id
_entity_poly.type
_entity_poly.pdbx_seq_one_letter_code
_entity_poly.pdbx_strand_id
1 'polypeptide(L)'
;MAKWSDAASDAAVEEIRRFSRWPWVVGAVAMVLVVLAVIGQVSYDAATGRLVADPGSSAETYPWKLEDPPVVTAADGTWSGTGSALIQLDQPPGQVVPREVTVEHGRVNLSVTKAAPQLSLPARDREWPRYVDYLSPSAGPAIVVPPAQERVELWVQGEGEWALSIEDLRPQPLETAHDGTGNAVLQYTGDSLSARFVHRGNGVFTVTVHTDDGADTAIIESGDVDRRLSWDESSSVLFAIESTGEGAWTVAVDQLAAAPAATAGSPEEGTAP
;
A
#
# COMPACT_ATOMS: atom_id res chain seq x y z
N MET A 1 19.68 -66.60 44.48
CA MET A 1 19.92 -66.80 43.05
C MET A 1 19.22 -65.69 42.29
N ALA A 2 19.97 -65.03 41.42
CA ALA A 2 19.73 -63.69 40.92
C ALA A 2 18.69 -63.62 39.79
N LYS A 3 17.79 -62.63 39.87
CA LYS A 3 16.74 -62.28 38.91
C LYS A 3 17.23 -61.14 38.00
N TRP A 4 18.32 -61.36 37.26
CA TRP A 4 19.07 -60.30 36.54
C TRP A 4 19.05 -60.42 35.01
N SER A 5 18.45 -61.46 34.41
CA SER A 5 18.46 -61.65 32.94
C SER A 5 17.35 -60.91 32.19
N ASP A 6 16.18 -60.69 32.79
CA ASP A 6 15.01 -60.20 32.03
C ASP A 6 15.04 -58.67 31.81
N ALA A 7 15.53 -57.90 32.79
CA ALA A 7 15.56 -56.42 32.70
C ALA A 7 16.55 -55.88 31.66
N ALA A 8 17.65 -56.59 31.41
CA ALA A 8 18.63 -56.20 30.38
C ALA A 8 18.11 -56.46 28.95
N SER A 9 17.25 -57.47 28.79
CA SER A 9 16.61 -57.79 27.50
C SER A 9 15.57 -56.75 27.10
N ASP A 10 14.73 -56.31 28.05
CA ASP A 10 13.67 -55.33 27.76
C ASP A 10 14.23 -53.93 27.44
N ALA A 11 15.27 -53.49 28.17
CA ALA A 11 15.95 -52.21 27.90
C ALA A 11 16.62 -52.19 26.52
N ALA A 12 17.27 -53.30 26.11
CA ALA A 12 17.89 -53.42 24.79
C ALA A 12 16.86 -53.46 23.65
N VAL A 13 15.71 -54.10 23.85
CA VAL A 13 14.61 -54.13 22.88
C VAL A 13 13.94 -52.75 22.75
N GLU A 14 13.81 -52.02 23.85
CA GLU A 14 13.27 -50.65 23.85
C GLU A 14 14.23 -49.66 23.17
N GLU A 15 15.54 -49.81 23.36
CA GLU A 15 16.58 -49.01 22.72
C GLU A 15 16.67 -49.28 21.20
N ILE A 16 16.56 -50.55 20.77
CA ILE A 16 16.50 -50.92 19.34
C ILE A 16 15.23 -50.38 18.66
N ARG A 17 14.08 -50.42 19.35
CA ARG A 17 12.83 -49.81 18.85
C ARG A 17 12.93 -48.29 18.77
N ARG A 18 13.68 -47.64 19.66
CA ARG A 18 13.91 -46.19 19.64
C ARG A 18 14.88 -45.77 18.53
N PHE A 19 15.93 -46.56 18.27
CA PHE A 19 16.89 -46.33 17.20
C PHE A 19 16.27 -46.53 15.80
N SER A 20 15.32 -47.46 15.68
CA SER A 20 14.59 -47.71 14.44
C SER A 20 13.57 -46.62 14.10
N ARG A 21 12.95 -45.94 15.08
CA ARG A 21 11.91 -44.93 14.83
C ARG A 21 12.45 -43.58 14.34
N TRP A 22 13.66 -43.19 14.75
CA TRP A 22 14.22 -41.88 14.44
C TRP A 22 14.43 -41.63 12.93
N PRO A 23 15.01 -42.57 12.16
CA PRO A 23 15.13 -42.43 10.72
C PRO A 23 13.77 -42.29 10.01
N TRP A 24 12.74 -43.00 10.49
CA TRP A 24 11.39 -42.89 9.95
C TRP A 24 10.75 -41.54 10.22
N VAL A 25 10.95 -40.98 11.42
CA VAL A 25 10.44 -39.64 11.77
C VAL A 25 11.14 -38.57 10.92
N VAL A 26 12.47 -38.64 10.77
CA VAL A 26 13.21 -37.68 9.93
C VAL A 26 12.81 -37.81 8.47
N GLY A 27 12.69 -39.04 7.95
CA GLY A 27 12.21 -39.28 6.59
C GLY A 27 10.80 -38.76 6.36
N ALA A 28 9.89 -38.96 7.31
CA ALA A 28 8.52 -38.45 7.23
C ALA A 28 8.48 -36.91 7.26
N VAL A 29 9.25 -36.28 8.14
CA VAL A 29 9.34 -34.81 8.20
C VAL A 29 9.95 -34.25 6.91
N ALA A 30 11.03 -34.83 6.41
CA ALA A 30 11.63 -34.42 5.14
C ALA A 30 10.66 -34.60 3.96
N MET A 31 9.92 -35.71 3.93
CA MET A 31 8.89 -35.94 2.91
C MET A 31 7.76 -34.92 3.01
N VAL A 32 7.27 -34.60 4.21
CA VAL A 32 6.26 -33.55 4.40
C VAL A 32 6.79 -32.20 3.94
N LEU A 33 8.03 -31.84 4.25
CA LEU A 33 8.64 -30.59 3.80
C LEU A 33 8.78 -30.53 2.28
N VAL A 34 9.21 -31.62 1.63
CA VAL A 34 9.28 -31.72 0.17
C VAL A 34 7.89 -31.63 -0.45
N VAL A 35 6.90 -32.33 0.12
CA VAL A 35 5.51 -32.28 -0.34
C VAL A 35 4.93 -30.88 -0.19
N LEU A 36 5.17 -30.19 0.93
CA LEU A 36 4.73 -28.80 1.12
C LEU A 36 5.43 -27.84 0.15
N ALA A 37 6.72 -28.04 -0.12
CA ALA A 37 7.46 -27.25 -1.10
C ALA A 37 6.98 -27.47 -2.54
N VAL A 38 6.52 -28.68 -2.88
CA VAL A 38 6.06 -29.04 -4.23
C VAL A 38 4.57 -28.75 -4.43
N ILE A 39 3.69 -28.95 -3.45
CA ILE A 39 2.25 -28.66 -3.57
C ILE A 39 2.02 -27.17 -3.84
N GLY A 40 2.84 -26.28 -3.26
CA GLY A 40 2.80 -24.85 -3.58
C GLY A 40 3.22 -24.51 -5.01
N GLN A 41 3.72 -25.48 -5.79
CA GLN A 41 4.25 -25.29 -7.14
C GLN A 41 3.50 -26.08 -8.24
N VAL A 42 2.29 -26.58 -7.94
CA VAL A 42 1.51 -27.37 -8.90
C VAL A 42 0.05 -26.94 -8.86
N SER A 43 -0.48 -26.50 -10.01
CA SER A 43 -1.89 -26.16 -10.17
C SER A 43 -2.62 -27.19 -11.04
N TYR A 44 -3.94 -27.26 -10.89
CA TYR A 44 -4.81 -28.18 -11.63
C TYR A 44 -5.53 -27.42 -12.75
N ASP A 45 -5.22 -27.75 -14.00
CA ASP A 45 -5.95 -27.24 -15.16
C ASP A 45 -7.23 -28.07 -15.38
N ALA A 46 -8.38 -27.46 -15.08
CA ALA A 46 -9.69 -28.11 -15.19
C ALA A 46 -10.13 -28.37 -16.65
N ALA A 47 -9.55 -27.67 -17.64
CA ALA A 47 -9.89 -27.85 -19.05
C ALA A 47 -9.16 -29.05 -19.67
N THR A 48 -7.91 -29.28 -19.26
CA THR A 48 -7.09 -30.37 -19.80
C THR A 48 -6.95 -31.57 -18.87
N GLY A 49 -7.32 -31.43 -17.60
CA GLY A 49 -7.26 -32.48 -16.57
C GLY A 49 -5.84 -32.83 -16.14
N ARG A 50 -4.86 -31.95 -16.38
CA ARG A 50 -3.44 -32.19 -16.09
C ARG A 50 -2.97 -31.34 -14.90
N LEU A 51 -2.02 -31.89 -14.15
CA LEU A 51 -1.23 -31.13 -13.18
C LEU A 51 -0.14 -30.38 -13.95
N VAL A 52 -0.12 -29.06 -13.82
CA VAL A 52 0.89 -28.20 -14.45
C VAL A 52 1.80 -27.67 -13.35
N ALA A 53 3.11 -27.65 -13.61
CA ALA A 53 4.05 -26.95 -12.75
C ALA A 53 3.68 -25.46 -12.78
N ASP A 54 3.08 -24.99 -11.70
CA ASP A 54 2.79 -23.60 -11.46
C ASP A 54 3.96 -23.11 -10.60
N PRO A 55 4.96 -22.37 -11.11
CA PRO A 55 6.11 -21.95 -10.30
C PRO A 55 5.77 -21.03 -9.10
N GLY A 56 4.51 -21.02 -8.66
CA GLY A 56 3.91 -20.04 -7.79
C GLY A 56 3.78 -18.78 -8.61
N SER A 57 2.70 -18.67 -9.40
CA SER A 57 1.80 -17.51 -9.54
C SER A 57 2.33 -16.13 -9.10
N SER A 58 3.58 -15.80 -9.41
CA SER A 58 4.24 -14.59 -8.88
C SER A 58 4.94 -13.82 -9.99
N ALA A 59 5.43 -14.46 -11.04
CA ALA A 59 5.87 -13.72 -12.23
C ALA A 59 4.67 -13.21 -13.05
N GLU A 60 3.69 -14.07 -13.36
CA GLU A 60 2.49 -13.68 -14.12
C GLU A 60 1.55 -12.76 -13.31
N THR A 61 1.59 -12.89 -11.98
CA THR A 61 0.74 -12.14 -11.06
C THR A 61 1.31 -10.79 -10.66
N TYR A 62 2.64 -10.60 -10.66
CA TYR A 62 3.25 -9.32 -10.31
C TYR A 62 3.93 -8.70 -11.53
N PRO A 63 3.31 -7.72 -12.22
CA PRO A 63 3.82 -7.22 -13.50
C PRO A 63 5.24 -6.63 -13.39
N TRP A 64 5.63 -6.07 -12.24
CA TRP A 64 6.99 -5.56 -12.04
C TRP A 64 8.06 -6.66 -12.02
N LYS A 65 7.71 -7.94 -11.85
CA LYS A 65 8.64 -9.08 -11.93
C LYS A 65 8.83 -9.64 -13.34
N LEU A 66 8.04 -9.18 -14.30
CA LEU A 66 8.20 -9.56 -15.71
C LEU A 66 9.34 -8.74 -16.32
N GLU A 67 10.26 -9.36 -17.06
CA GLU A 67 11.31 -8.59 -17.74
C GLU A 67 10.72 -7.56 -18.71
N ASP A 68 9.71 -7.98 -19.47
CA ASP A 68 8.99 -7.14 -20.43
C ASP A 68 7.48 -7.20 -20.14
N PRO A 69 6.97 -6.40 -19.19
CA PRO A 69 5.55 -6.36 -18.86
C PRO A 69 4.75 -5.72 -20.01
N PRO A 70 3.54 -6.20 -20.33
CA PRO A 70 2.68 -5.56 -21.31
C PRO A 70 2.43 -4.09 -20.95
N VAL A 71 2.72 -3.17 -21.86
CA VAL A 71 2.46 -1.73 -21.67
C VAL A 71 1.16 -1.36 -22.38
N VAL A 72 0.23 -0.76 -21.62
CA VAL A 72 -1.08 -0.35 -22.12
C VAL A 72 -1.12 1.16 -22.31
N THR A 73 -1.68 1.58 -23.43
CA THR A 73 -1.96 2.99 -23.77
C THR A 73 -3.45 3.26 -23.72
N ALA A 74 -3.84 4.50 -23.42
CA ALA A 74 -5.25 4.90 -23.46
C ALA A 74 -5.84 4.78 -24.87
N ALA A 75 -7.08 4.31 -24.95
CA ALA A 75 -7.97 4.49 -26.07
C ALA A 75 -9.16 5.34 -25.60
N ASP A 76 -9.34 6.52 -26.19
CA ASP A 76 -10.44 7.46 -25.84
C ASP A 76 -10.54 7.83 -24.34
N GLY A 77 -9.41 7.83 -23.62
CA GLY A 77 -9.36 8.15 -22.19
C GLY A 77 -9.54 6.95 -21.25
N THR A 78 -9.69 5.75 -21.80
CA THR A 78 -9.79 4.51 -21.04
C THR A 78 -8.57 3.62 -21.32
N TRP A 79 -7.99 3.05 -20.27
CA TRP A 79 -6.94 2.04 -20.37
C TRP A 79 -7.57 0.67 -20.18
N SER A 80 -7.27 -0.26 -21.07
CA SER A 80 -7.82 -1.62 -21.01
C SER A 80 -6.77 -2.66 -21.33
N GLY A 81 -6.89 -3.82 -20.71
CA GLY A 81 -5.95 -4.92 -20.88
C GLY A 81 -6.52 -6.24 -20.39
N THR A 82 -5.75 -7.31 -20.61
CA THR A 82 -6.03 -8.64 -20.09
C THR A 82 -4.86 -9.07 -19.22
N GLY A 83 -5.13 -9.54 -18.00
CA GLY A 83 -4.08 -9.94 -17.08
C GLY A 83 -3.34 -8.75 -16.47
N SER A 84 -2.06 -8.94 -16.11
CA SER A 84 -1.24 -7.88 -15.54
C SER A 84 -0.59 -6.99 -16.61
N ALA A 85 -0.48 -5.68 -16.35
CA ALA A 85 0.11 -4.72 -17.26
C ALA A 85 0.76 -3.52 -16.55
N LEU A 86 1.43 -2.68 -17.33
CA LEU A 86 1.97 -1.39 -16.93
C LEU A 86 1.28 -0.27 -17.71
N ILE A 87 0.93 0.80 -17.01
CA ILE A 87 0.50 2.08 -17.59
C ILE A 87 1.58 3.11 -17.30
N GLN A 88 2.05 3.80 -18.34
CA GLN A 88 2.97 4.92 -18.20
C GLN A 88 2.21 6.23 -18.41
N LEU A 89 2.30 7.13 -17.43
CA LEU A 89 1.68 8.45 -17.49
C LEU A 89 2.77 9.51 -17.46
N ASP A 90 2.64 10.52 -18.30
CA ASP A 90 3.50 11.69 -18.27
C ASP A 90 3.00 12.70 -17.24
N GLN A 91 3.92 13.46 -16.64
CA GLN A 91 3.63 14.48 -15.64
C GLN A 91 4.62 15.65 -15.77
N PRO A 92 4.22 16.88 -15.42
CA PRO A 92 5.15 18.00 -15.46
C PRO A 92 6.37 17.78 -14.55
N PRO A 93 7.58 18.16 -14.99
CA PRO A 93 8.79 17.98 -14.19
C PRO A 93 8.67 18.65 -12.81
N GLY A 94 8.97 17.90 -11.75
CA GLY A 94 9.00 18.40 -10.38
C GLY A 94 7.63 18.76 -9.77
N GLN A 95 6.53 18.44 -10.44
CA GLN A 95 5.18 18.58 -9.88
C GLN A 95 4.66 17.21 -9.45
N VAL A 96 3.75 17.18 -8.47
CA VAL A 96 2.92 16.00 -8.15
C VAL A 96 1.54 16.26 -8.72
N VAL A 97 1.04 15.35 -9.57
CA VAL A 97 -0.33 15.43 -10.11
C VAL A 97 -1.11 14.23 -9.56
N PRO A 98 -1.96 14.45 -8.53
CA PRO A 98 -2.82 13.40 -8.00
C PRO A 98 -3.83 12.97 -9.06
N ARG A 99 -4.20 11.71 -9.06
CA ARG A 99 -5.11 11.13 -10.05
C ARG A 99 -6.18 10.30 -9.40
N GLU A 100 -7.38 10.39 -9.92
CA GLU A 100 -8.46 9.47 -9.59
C GLU A 100 -8.45 8.33 -10.59
N VAL A 101 -8.46 7.09 -10.09
CA VAL A 101 -8.52 5.89 -10.91
C VAL A 101 -9.82 5.17 -10.63
N THR A 102 -10.66 5.05 -11.66
CA THR A 102 -11.94 4.35 -11.59
C THR A 102 -11.89 3.10 -12.45
N VAL A 103 -12.30 1.96 -11.91
CA VAL A 103 -12.45 0.72 -12.70
C VAL A 103 -13.85 0.67 -13.30
N GLU A 104 -13.90 0.71 -14.62
CA GLU A 104 -15.14 0.58 -15.41
C GLU A 104 -15.57 -0.88 -15.52
N HIS A 105 -14.60 -1.79 -15.67
CA HIS A 105 -14.82 -3.24 -15.80
C HIS A 105 -13.66 -4.05 -15.23
N GLY A 106 -13.95 -5.27 -14.77
CA GLY A 106 -12.94 -6.19 -14.24
C GLY A 106 -12.59 -5.93 -12.78
N ARG A 107 -11.46 -6.48 -12.32
CA ARG A 107 -10.92 -6.27 -10.98
C ARG A 107 -9.40 -6.24 -11.04
N VAL A 108 -8.79 -5.29 -10.36
CA VAL A 108 -7.34 -5.10 -10.40
C VAL A 108 -6.79 -4.71 -9.05
N ASN A 109 -5.57 -5.15 -8.74
CA ASN A 109 -4.74 -4.52 -7.73
C ASN A 109 -3.90 -3.44 -8.43
N LEU A 110 -3.93 -2.22 -7.90
CA LEU A 110 -3.18 -1.10 -8.43
C LEU A 110 -1.97 -0.81 -7.54
N SER A 111 -0.81 -0.59 -8.16
CA SER A 111 0.40 -0.17 -7.47
C SER A 111 1.12 0.93 -8.26
N VAL A 112 1.90 1.76 -7.59
CA VAL A 112 2.64 2.87 -8.20
C VAL A 112 4.12 2.81 -7.83
N THR A 113 5.00 3.10 -8.79
CA THR A 113 6.44 3.22 -8.53
C THR A 113 6.72 4.38 -7.55
N LYS A 114 7.60 4.15 -6.56
CA LYS A 114 7.87 5.10 -5.46
C LYS A 114 8.87 6.20 -5.81
N ALA A 115 9.90 5.83 -6.55
CA ALA A 115 10.99 6.70 -6.91
C ALA A 115 11.17 6.59 -8.43
N ALA A 116 12.37 6.38 -8.93
CA ALA A 116 12.67 6.42 -10.37
C ALA A 116 11.88 5.37 -11.18
N PRO A 117 11.63 5.61 -12.48
CA PRO A 117 11.01 4.61 -13.36
C PRO A 117 11.79 3.29 -13.34
N GLN A 118 11.10 2.20 -13.00
CA GLN A 118 11.67 0.89 -12.77
C GLN A 118 11.73 0.05 -14.05
N LEU A 119 10.92 0.35 -15.07
CA LEU A 119 10.86 -0.46 -16.29
C LEU A 119 12.23 -0.56 -17.00
N SER A 120 13.07 0.47 -16.88
CA SER A 120 14.41 0.49 -17.47
C SER A 120 15.44 -0.42 -16.79
N LEU A 121 15.12 -0.92 -15.60
CA LEU A 121 15.96 -1.85 -14.85
C LEU A 121 15.56 -3.31 -15.16
N PRO A 122 16.51 -4.27 -15.11
CA PRO A 122 16.18 -5.69 -15.13
C PRO A 122 15.18 -6.03 -14.02
N ALA A 123 14.23 -6.94 -14.29
CA ALA A 123 13.13 -7.22 -13.36
C ALA A 123 13.58 -7.59 -11.93
N ARG A 124 14.71 -8.29 -11.81
CA ARG A 124 15.32 -8.68 -10.52
C ARG A 124 15.87 -7.50 -9.71
N ASP A 125 16.16 -6.39 -10.36
CA ASP A 125 16.81 -5.21 -9.78
C ASP A 125 15.79 -4.07 -9.53
N ARG A 126 14.52 -4.29 -9.91
CA ARG A 126 13.43 -3.34 -9.67
C ARG A 126 13.00 -3.31 -8.21
N GLU A 127 12.74 -2.12 -7.72
CA GLU A 127 12.10 -1.92 -6.43
C GLU A 127 10.63 -2.34 -6.45
N TRP A 128 10.14 -2.74 -5.29
CA TRP A 128 8.72 -3.09 -5.14
C TRP A 128 7.89 -1.81 -5.20
N PRO A 129 6.86 -1.76 -6.07
CA PRO A 129 5.98 -0.61 -6.11
C PRO A 129 5.16 -0.52 -4.82
N ARG A 130 4.64 0.67 -4.54
CA ARG A 130 3.72 0.89 -3.43
C ARG A 130 2.33 0.45 -3.85
N TYR A 131 1.71 -0.40 -3.05
CA TYR A 131 0.31 -0.75 -3.21
C TYR A 131 -0.57 0.49 -3.03
N VAL A 132 -1.53 0.68 -3.93
CA VAL A 132 -2.52 1.75 -3.87
C VAL A 132 -3.81 1.17 -3.32
N ASP A 133 -4.48 0.33 -4.09
CA ASP A 133 -5.76 -0.24 -3.70
C ASP A 133 -6.15 -1.47 -4.56
N TYR A 134 -7.20 -2.16 -4.12
CA TYR A 134 -7.91 -3.20 -4.84
C TYR A 134 -9.18 -2.60 -5.43
N LEU A 135 -9.19 -2.46 -6.74
CA LEU A 135 -10.25 -1.75 -7.45
C LEU A 135 -11.21 -2.71 -8.15
N SER A 136 -12.49 -2.37 -8.07
CA SER A 136 -13.58 -3.01 -8.80
C SER A 136 -14.69 -2.00 -9.06
N PRO A 137 -15.61 -2.24 -10.01
CA PRO A 137 -16.72 -1.33 -10.30
C PRO A 137 -17.62 -1.03 -9.09
N SER A 138 -17.59 -1.89 -8.06
CA SER A 138 -18.36 -1.70 -6.81
C SER A 138 -17.58 -1.04 -5.67
N ALA A 139 -16.25 -0.91 -5.77
CA ALA A 139 -15.41 -0.40 -4.68
C ALA A 139 -15.26 1.13 -4.67
N GLY A 140 -15.66 1.82 -5.74
CA GLY A 140 -15.41 3.24 -5.91
C GLY A 140 -14.02 3.53 -6.51
N PRO A 141 -13.71 4.81 -6.75
CA PRO A 141 -12.41 5.22 -7.26
C PRO A 141 -11.31 5.14 -6.18
N ALA A 142 -10.04 5.05 -6.61
CA ALA A 142 -8.89 5.29 -5.74
C ALA A 142 -8.14 6.57 -6.15
N ILE A 143 -7.54 7.23 -5.15
CA ILE A 143 -6.65 8.36 -5.37
C ILE A 143 -5.20 7.88 -5.40
N VAL A 144 -4.54 8.09 -6.54
CA VAL A 144 -3.12 7.86 -6.72
C VAL A 144 -2.37 9.17 -6.56
N VAL A 145 -1.45 9.20 -5.59
CA VAL A 145 -0.48 10.28 -5.42
C VAL A 145 0.89 9.75 -5.87
N PRO A 146 1.33 10.06 -7.10
CA PRO A 146 2.61 9.58 -7.60
C PRO A 146 3.77 10.45 -7.08
N PRO A 147 5.02 9.95 -7.14
CA PRO A 147 6.18 10.79 -6.86
C PRO A 147 6.28 11.94 -7.89
N ALA A 148 7.01 13.00 -7.52
CA ALA A 148 7.21 14.19 -8.34
C ALA A 148 8.16 13.95 -9.53
N GLN A 149 7.72 13.15 -10.50
CA GLN A 149 8.54 12.67 -11.62
C GLN A 149 7.85 12.87 -12.95
N GLU A 150 8.65 13.01 -14.02
CA GLU A 150 8.12 13.18 -15.38
C GLU A 150 7.36 11.96 -15.89
N ARG A 151 7.73 10.77 -15.41
CA ARG A 151 7.10 9.51 -15.81
C ARG A 151 6.65 8.72 -14.60
N VAL A 152 5.35 8.50 -14.53
CA VAL A 152 4.69 7.69 -13.50
C VAL A 152 4.41 6.31 -14.09
N GLU A 153 4.75 5.28 -13.32
CA GLU A 153 4.48 3.88 -13.66
C GLU A 153 3.39 3.34 -12.73
N LEU A 154 2.23 3.02 -13.31
CA LEU A 154 1.13 2.35 -12.64
C LEU A 154 1.09 0.89 -13.04
N TRP A 155 1.32 0.04 -12.06
CA TRP A 155 1.34 -1.40 -12.18
C TRP A 155 -0.05 -1.95 -11.90
N VAL A 156 -0.65 -2.56 -12.92
CA VAL A 156 -1.98 -3.16 -12.86
C VAL A 156 -1.81 -4.67 -12.76
N GLN A 157 -2.22 -5.26 -11.65
CA GLN A 157 -2.29 -6.71 -11.49
C GLN A 157 -3.74 -7.14 -11.65
N GLY A 158 -4.04 -7.87 -12.72
CA GLY A 158 -5.37 -8.37 -13.05
C GLY A 158 -5.33 -9.84 -13.46
N GLU A 159 -6.44 -10.56 -13.28
CA GLU A 159 -6.56 -11.98 -13.66
C GLU A 159 -7.33 -12.18 -14.98
N GLY A 160 -7.98 -11.13 -15.48
CA GLY A 160 -8.83 -11.19 -16.68
C GLY A 160 -8.86 -9.85 -17.41
N GLU A 161 -9.90 -9.63 -18.20
CA GLU A 161 -10.13 -8.34 -18.85
C GLU A 161 -10.49 -7.27 -17.82
N TRP A 162 -9.92 -6.09 -18.00
CA TRP A 162 -10.20 -4.91 -17.19
C TRP A 162 -10.18 -3.66 -18.04
N ALA A 163 -10.90 -2.65 -17.57
CA ALA A 163 -10.90 -1.31 -18.12
C ALA A 163 -10.95 -0.30 -16.96
N LEU A 164 -10.14 0.74 -17.06
CA LEU A 164 -10.09 1.81 -16.07
C LEU A 164 -9.99 3.17 -16.75
N SER A 165 -10.56 4.19 -16.11
CA SER A 165 -10.34 5.59 -16.42
C SER A 165 -9.38 6.20 -15.40
N ILE A 166 -8.57 7.14 -15.86
CA ILE A 166 -7.63 7.89 -15.03
C ILE A 166 -7.85 9.37 -15.31
N GLU A 167 -8.19 10.10 -14.27
CA GLU A 167 -8.44 11.54 -14.35
C GLU A 167 -7.47 12.31 -13.46
N ASP A 168 -6.88 13.37 -14.00
CA ASP A 168 -6.05 14.28 -13.20
C ASP A 168 -6.94 15.05 -12.22
N LEU A 169 -6.63 14.93 -10.93
CA LEU A 169 -7.30 15.68 -9.89
C LEU A 169 -6.69 17.07 -9.77
N ARG A 170 -7.54 18.04 -9.40
CA ARG A 170 -7.14 19.40 -9.04
C ARG A 170 -7.54 19.66 -7.60
N PRO A 171 -6.69 19.28 -6.63
CA PRO A 171 -6.94 19.54 -5.22
C PRO A 171 -7.17 21.02 -4.95
N GLN A 172 -8.03 21.33 -3.98
CA GLN A 172 -8.22 22.70 -3.52
C GLN A 172 -7.10 23.05 -2.54
N PRO A 173 -6.48 24.24 -2.65
CA PRO A 173 -5.43 24.63 -1.72
C PRO A 173 -6.00 24.82 -0.30
N LEU A 174 -5.30 24.28 0.68
CA LEU A 174 -5.52 24.47 2.11
C LEU A 174 -4.31 25.22 2.67
N GLU A 175 -4.52 26.44 3.16
CA GLU A 175 -3.45 27.23 3.78
C GLU A 175 -3.47 27.12 5.31
N THR A 176 -4.62 27.42 5.92
CA THR A 176 -4.82 27.40 7.38
C THR A 176 -6.08 26.66 7.76
N ALA A 177 -7.21 27.00 7.16
CA ALA A 177 -8.46 26.27 7.36
C ALA A 177 -9.29 26.25 6.07
N HIS A 178 -10.13 25.23 5.95
CA HIS A 178 -11.06 25.07 4.84
C HIS A 178 -12.35 24.43 5.35
N ASP A 179 -13.49 25.02 4.98
CA ASP A 179 -14.83 24.51 5.29
C ASP A 179 -15.44 23.89 4.04
N GLY A 180 -16.22 22.82 4.21
CA GLY A 180 -16.84 22.15 3.08
C GLY A 180 -18.02 21.26 3.45
N THR A 181 -18.61 20.67 2.41
CA THR A 181 -19.70 19.69 2.48
C THR A 181 -19.47 18.64 1.40
N GLY A 182 -19.84 17.38 1.66
CA GLY A 182 -19.62 16.29 0.71
C GLY A 182 -18.13 15.97 0.51
N ASN A 183 -17.81 15.31 -0.60
CA ASN A 183 -16.46 14.87 -0.89
C ASN A 183 -15.57 16.02 -1.35
N ALA A 184 -14.29 16.01 -0.98
CA ALA A 184 -13.30 16.96 -1.45
C ALA A 184 -11.90 16.39 -1.41
N VAL A 185 -11.01 16.96 -2.22
CA VAL A 185 -9.56 16.74 -2.12
C VAL A 185 -8.90 18.07 -1.83
N LEU A 186 -8.22 18.17 -0.69
CA LEU A 186 -7.49 19.36 -0.27
C LEU A 186 -5.99 19.11 -0.36
N GLN A 187 -5.21 20.13 -0.70
CA GLN A 187 -3.74 20.07 -0.72
C GLN A 187 -3.16 21.10 0.23
N TYR A 188 -2.29 20.65 1.13
CA TYR A 188 -1.51 21.50 2.02
C TYR A 188 -0.03 21.44 1.64
N THR A 189 0.60 22.62 1.59
CA THR A 189 2.03 22.81 1.38
C THR A 189 2.54 23.79 2.43
N GLY A 190 3.15 23.28 3.50
CA GLY A 190 3.70 24.08 4.57
C GLY A 190 4.29 23.23 5.69
N ASP A 191 4.83 23.88 6.72
CA ASP A 191 5.70 23.23 7.71
C ASP A 191 4.95 22.53 8.86
N SER A 192 3.65 22.79 9.02
CA SER A 192 2.84 22.10 10.01
C SER A 192 2.73 20.58 9.74
N LEU A 193 2.74 19.82 10.83
CA LEU A 193 2.67 18.35 10.81
C LEU A 193 1.38 17.81 11.43
N SER A 194 0.38 18.69 11.62
CA SER A 194 -0.92 18.27 12.16
C SER A 194 -2.07 19.20 11.77
N ALA A 195 -3.27 18.62 11.71
CA ALA A 195 -4.51 19.34 11.47
C ALA A 195 -5.66 18.77 12.31
N ARG A 196 -6.62 19.63 12.61
CA ARG A 196 -7.89 19.30 13.24
C ARG A 196 -8.99 19.15 12.18
N PHE A 197 -9.74 18.07 12.27
CA PHE A 197 -10.85 17.71 11.41
C PHE A 197 -12.13 17.70 12.26
N VAL A 198 -13.09 18.53 11.86
CA VAL A 198 -14.39 18.62 12.52
C VAL A 198 -15.45 18.28 11.48
N HIS A 199 -16.38 17.39 11.79
CA HIS A 199 -17.56 17.12 10.98
C HIS A 199 -18.80 17.23 11.88
N ARG A 200 -19.86 17.84 11.35
CA ARG A 200 -21.16 18.01 12.01
C ARG A 200 -22.25 17.60 11.06
N GLY A 201 -22.98 16.54 11.41
CA GLY A 201 -24.02 16.00 10.53
C GLY A 201 -24.27 14.52 10.72
N ASN A 202 -25.09 13.96 9.84
CA ASN A 202 -25.31 12.52 9.74
C ASN A 202 -24.41 11.90 8.67
N GLY A 203 -24.36 10.57 8.63
CA GLY A 203 -23.56 9.81 7.65
C GLY A 203 -22.15 9.51 8.12
N VAL A 204 -21.34 9.03 7.19
CA VAL A 204 -19.94 8.61 7.40
C VAL A 204 -19.01 9.70 6.89
N PHE A 205 -18.02 10.03 7.72
CA PHE A 205 -16.93 10.95 7.43
C PHE A 205 -15.61 10.19 7.44
N THR A 206 -14.98 10.10 6.27
CA THR A 206 -13.69 9.45 6.06
C THR A 206 -12.66 10.49 5.66
N VAL A 207 -11.46 10.40 6.24
CA VAL A 207 -10.31 11.20 5.84
C VAL A 207 -9.13 10.27 5.59
N THR A 208 -8.64 10.27 4.36
CA THR A 208 -7.39 9.62 3.97
C THR A 208 -6.32 10.70 3.76
N VAL A 209 -5.19 10.53 4.43
CA VAL A 209 -4.04 11.42 4.34
C VAL A 209 -3.03 10.79 3.40
N HIS A 210 -2.67 11.48 2.33
CA HIS A 210 -1.61 11.06 1.42
C HIS A 210 -0.38 11.96 1.58
N THR A 211 0.77 11.34 1.77
CA THR A 211 2.11 11.97 1.83
C THR A 211 3.01 11.34 0.77
N ASP A 212 4.25 11.82 0.68
CA ASP A 212 5.27 11.25 -0.21
C ASP A 212 5.55 9.76 0.08
N ASP A 213 5.38 9.32 1.33
CA ASP A 213 5.65 7.95 1.77
C ASP A 213 4.47 6.98 1.58
N GLY A 214 3.25 7.50 1.41
CA GLY A 214 2.08 6.67 1.20
C GLY A 214 0.76 7.33 1.58
N ALA A 215 -0.24 6.49 1.80
CA ALA A 215 -1.56 6.92 2.22
C ALA A 215 -1.93 6.19 3.51
N ASP A 216 -2.54 6.90 4.45
CA ASP A 216 -3.13 6.31 5.65
C ASP A 216 -4.57 6.78 5.82
N THR A 217 -5.47 5.82 6.06
CA THR A 217 -6.87 6.14 6.35
C THR A 217 -6.99 6.46 7.83
N ALA A 218 -6.99 7.76 8.13
CA ALA A 218 -6.77 8.25 9.47
C ALA A 218 -8.08 8.48 10.26
N ILE A 219 -9.19 8.72 9.57
CA ILE A 219 -10.53 8.84 10.18
C ILE A 219 -11.53 8.03 9.35
N ILE A 220 -12.33 7.20 10.00
CA ILE A 220 -13.56 6.60 9.48
C ILE A 220 -14.56 6.60 10.63
N GLU A 221 -15.39 7.62 10.72
CA GLU A 221 -16.36 7.77 11.82
C GLU A 221 -17.74 8.14 11.29
N SER A 222 -18.79 7.83 12.06
CA SER A 222 -20.17 8.21 11.72
C SER A 222 -20.67 9.31 12.65
N GLY A 223 -21.38 10.28 12.11
CA GLY A 223 -21.94 11.41 12.88
C GLY A 223 -20.93 12.53 13.12
N ASP A 224 -20.99 13.14 14.30
CA ASP A 224 -20.11 14.25 14.68
C ASP A 224 -18.67 13.78 14.93
N VAL A 225 -17.70 14.46 14.32
CA VAL A 225 -16.26 14.19 14.47
C VAL A 225 -15.54 15.45 14.96
N ASP A 226 -14.56 15.26 15.84
CA ASP A 226 -13.61 16.29 16.27
C ASP A 226 -12.28 15.61 16.63
N ARG A 227 -11.42 15.48 15.62
CA ARG A 227 -10.17 14.71 15.71
C ARG A 227 -8.99 15.56 15.26
N ARG A 228 -7.82 15.24 15.79
CA ARG A 228 -6.55 15.80 15.34
C ARG A 228 -5.71 14.67 14.76
N LEU A 229 -5.13 14.91 13.60
CA LEU A 229 -4.23 13.98 12.91
C LEU A 229 -2.85 14.61 12.77
N SER A 230 -1.85 13.76 12.72
CA SER A 230 -0.46 14.13 12.45
C SER A 230 0.10 13.29 11.32
N TRP A 231 1.09 13.83 10.61
CA TRP A 231 1.79 13.15 9.52
C TRP A 231 3.29 13.40 9.59
N ASP A 232 4.07 12.54 8.94
CA ASP A 232 5.51 12.71 8.78
C ASP A 232 5.83 13.85 7.81
N GLU A 233 7.02 14.43 7.94
CA GLU A 233 7.46 15.53 7.07
C GLU A 233 7.36 15.15 5.59
N SER A 234 6.62 15.94 4.82
CA SER A 234 6.36 15.70 3.41
C SER A 234 6.28 17.02 2.67
N SER A 235 6.72 17.02 1.41
CA SER A 235 6.72 18.19 0.55
C SER A 235 5.31 18.70 0.23
N SER A 236 4.32 17.80 0.25
CA SER A 236 2.91 18.11 0.09
C SER A 236 2.05 17.04 0.75
N VAL A 237 0.95 17.46 1.37
CA VAL A 237 -0.03 16.55 1.97
C VAL A 237 -1.37 16.73 1.29
N LEU A 238 -2.00 15.61 0.92
CA LEU A 238 -3.34 15.60 0.34
C LEU A 238 -4.32 14.97 1.32
N PHE A 239 -5.43 15.66 1.54
CA PHE A 239 -6.55 15.17 2.33
C PHE A 239 -7.68 14.78 1.38
N ALA A 240 -7.90 13.49 1.23
CA ALA A 240 -9.07 12.96 0.56
C ALA A 240 -10.20 12.81 1.59
N ILE A 241 -11.24 13.61 1.42
CA ILE A 241 -12.40 13.67 2.30
C ILE A 241 -13.56 13.01 1.59
N GLU A 242 -14.12 11.99 2.22
CA GLU A 242 -15.40 11.40 1.81
C GLU A 242 -16.43 11.68 2.90
N SER A 243 -17.51 12.34 2.54
CA SER A 243 -18.58 12.69 3.46
C SER A 243 -19.92 12.33 2.83
N THR A 244 -20.60 11.39 3.47
CA THR A 244 -21.94 10.97 3.08
C THR A 244 -22.98 11.61 3.99
N GLY A 245 -24.20 11.83 3.49
CA GLY A 245 -25.26 12.49 4.26
C GLY A 245 -25.26 14.02 4.13
N GLU A 246 -25.99 14.68 5.02
CA GLU A 246 -26.14 16.14 5.09
C GLU A 246 -25.26 16.71 6.20
N GLY A 247 -23.95 16.56 6.06
CA GLY A 247 -22.96 17.06 7.01
C GLY A 247 -22.04 18.13 6.43
N ALA A 248 -21.59 19.02 7.31
CA ALA A 248 -20.55 20.01 7.02
C ALA A 248 -19.29 19.68 7.81
N TRP A 249 -18.14 19.97 7.22
CA TRP A 249 -16.85 19.73 7.84
C TRP A 249 -15.92 20.93 7.73
N THR A 250 -14.94 20.96 8.64
CA THR A 250 -13.84 21.93 8.68
C THR A 250 -12.54 21.18 8.86
N VAL A 251 -11.54 21.52 8.05
CA VAL A 251 -10.15 21.13 8.25
C VAL A 251 -9.35 22.36 8.65
N ALA A 252 -8.60 22.29 9.75
CA ALA A 252 -7.78 23.39 10.23
C ALA A 252 -6.37 22.90 10.56
N VAL A 253 -5.38 23.36 9.81
CA VAL A 253 -3.97 23.05 10.04
C VAL A 253 -3.47 23.79 11.28
N ASP A 254 -2.68 23.11 12.10
CA ASP A 254 -2.15 23.70 13.32
C ASP A 254 -1.07 24.72 13.01
N GLN A 255 -1.08 25.85 13.72
CA GLN A 255 0.06 26.75 13.70
C GLN A 255 1.21 26.16 14.52
N LEU A 256 2.41 26.15 13.93
CA LEU A 256 3.63 25.93 14.70
C LEU A 256 3.71 26.96 15.83
N ALA A 257 3.98 26.51 17.05
CA ALA A 257 4.33 27.42 18.12
C ALA A 257 5.57 28.21 17.69
N ALA A 258 5.48 29.55 17.72
CA ALA A 258 6.64 30.39 17.43
C ALA A 258 7.80 29.97 18.33
N ALA A 259 8.99 29.81 17.75
CA ALA A 259 10.20 29.50 18.52
C ALA A 259 10.31 30.52 19.66
N PRO A 260 10.63 30.09 20.91
CA PRO A 260 10.79 31.02 22.01
C PRO A 260 11.80 32.08 21.58
N ALA A 261 11.37 33.35 21.61
CA ALA A 261 12.25 34.46 21.30
C ALA A 261 13.51 34.30 22.14
N ALA A 262 14.67 34.23 21.47
CA ALA A 262 15.95 34.22 22.16
C ALA A 262 15.93 35.41 23.13
N THR A 263 15.98 35.13 24.43
CA THR A 263 16.06 36.14 25.47
C THR A 263 17.26 37.02 25.13
N ALA A 264 16.99 38.21 24.60
CA ALA A 264 18.01 39.21 24.37
C ALA A 264 18.75 39.39 25.69
N GLY A 265 20.06 39.12 25.68
CA GLY A 265 20.90 39.15 26.86
C GLY A 265 20.66 40.43 27.64
N SER A 266 20.51 40.29 28.96
CA SER A 266 20.46 41.41 29.89
C SER A 266 21.58 42.40 29.55
N PRO A 267 21.28 43.71 29.43
CA PRO A 267 22.32 44.71 29.29
C PRO A 267 23.19 44.65 30.55
N GLU A 268 24.48 44.40 30.33
CA GLU A 268 25.54 44.50 31.32
C GLU A 268 25.48 45.92 31.93
N GLU A 269 25.05 45.99 33.18
CA GLU A 269 24.84 47.21 33.93
C GLU A 269 26.21 47.86 34.17
N GLY A 270 26.48 48.95 33.43
CA GLY A 270 27.70 49.73 33.55
C GLY A 270 27.90 50.25 34.97
N THR A 271 29.02 49.86 35.58
CA THR A 271 29.47 50.38 36.88
C THR A 271 30.33 51.62 36.65
N ALA A 272 29.89 52.76 37.16
CA ALA A 272 30.69 53.91 37.59
C ALA A 272 29.87 54.67 38.66
N PRO A 273 30.47 55.38 39.64
CA PRO A 273 31.86 55.85 39.76
C PRO A 273 32.69 55.21 40.88
#